data_AF-A0A3P6E3F7-F1
#
_entry.id   AF-A0A3P6E3F7-F1
#
_cell.length_a   1.000
_cell.length_b   1.000
_cell.length_c   1.000
_cell.angle_alpha   90.00
_cell.angle_beta   90.00
_cell.angle_gamma   90.00
#
_symmetry.space_group_name_H-M   'P 1'
#
loop_
_entity.id
_entity.type
_entity.pdbx_description
1 polymer ?
#
loop_
_entity_poly.entity_id
_entity_poly.type
_entity_poly.pdbx_seq_one_letter_code
_entity_poly.pdbx_strand_id
1 'polypeptide(L)' 'MSSAVSPIANAVVAYSTFDSLGLRRTGQYVVGSLICFWNSQNTKKNGEFMGITLLLLDELVVVTLGDQR' A
#
# COMPACT_ATOMS: atom_id res chain seq x y z
N MET A 1 -15.56 31.49 -24.44
CA MET A 1 -14.42 30.56 -24.32
C MET A 1 -14.77 29.56 -23.24
N SER A 2 -15.18 28.35 -23.61
CA SER A 2 -15.57 27.30 -22.64
C SER A 2 -14.33 26.48 -22.33
N SER A 3 -13.78 26.62 -21.12
CA SER A 3 -12.69 25.79 -20.65
C SER A 3 -13.28 24.45 -20.23
N ALA A 4 -13.02 23.41 -21.01
CA ALA A 4 -13.39 22.04 -20.62
C ALA A 4 -12.50 21.64 -19.45
N VAL A 5 -13.10 21.56 -18.26
CA VAL A 5 -12.48 20.90 -17.11
C VAL A 5 -12.45 19.41 -17.43
N SER A 6 -11.28 18.90 -17.83
CA SER A 6 -11.07 17.47 -17.94
C SER A 6 -11.29 16.85 -16.56
N PRO A 7 -12.18 15.86 -16.41
CA PRO A 7 -12.30 15.14 -15.16
C PRO A 7 -10.93 14.48 -14.89
N ILE A 8 -10.33 14.80 -13.74
CA ILE A 8 -9.18 14.05 -13.23
C ILE A 8 -9.71 12.64 -13.03
N ALA A 9 -9.30 11.72 -13.89
CA ALA A 9 -9.68 10.33 -13.78
C ALA A 9 -9.08 9.80 -12.47
N ASN A 10 -9.89 9.73 -11.43
CA ASN A 10 -9.52 9.04 -10.21
C ASN A 10 -9.36 7.57 -10.58
N ALA A 11 -8.12 7.15 -10.80
CA ALA A 11 -7.79 5.75 -11.01
C ALA A 11 -8.20 4.99 -9.75
N VAL A 12 -9.27 4.20 -9.84
CA VAL A 12 -9.70 3.32 -8.76
C VAL A 12 -8.66 2.21 -8.65
N VAL A 13 -7.72 2.35 -7.70
CA VAL A 13 -6.75 1.32 -7.37
C VAL A 13 -7.42 0.34 -6.41
N ALA A 14 -7.55 -0.91 -6.83
CA ALA A 14 -8.01 -1.97 -5.95
C ALA A 14 -6.88 -2.35 -4.98
N TYR A 15 -7.09 -2.13 -3.69
CA TYR A 15 -6.14 -2.51 -2.66
C TYR A 15 -6.34 -3.97 -2.26
N SER A 16 -5.22 -4.66 -2.03
CA SER A 16 -5.17 -6.02 -1.51
C SER A 16 -4.98 -5.98 0.00
N THR A 17 -5.59 -6.92 0.72
CA THR A 17 -5.26 -7.20 2.12
C THR A 17 -3.92 -7.94 2.20
N PHE A 18 -3.25 -7.89 3.34
CA PHE A 18 -1.98 -8.61 3.54
C PHE A 18 -2.14 -10.13 3.39
N ASP A 19 -3.26 -10.70 3.82
CA ASP A 19 -3.56 -12.13 3.64
C ASP A 19 -3.71 -12.53 2.16
N SER A 20 -4.08 -11.59 1.30
CA SER A 20 -4.26 -11.84 -0.13
C SER A 20 -2.99 -11.65 -0.96
N LEU A 21 -1.91 -11.19 -0.34
CA LEU A 21 -0.61 -11.02 -0.99
C LEU A 21 -0.03 -12.37 -1.39
N GLY A 22 0.29 -12.51 -2.68
CA GLY A 22 0.93 -13.70 -3.20
C GLY A 22 2.12 -13.38 -4.10
N LEU A 23 3.18 -14.18 -4.03
CA LEU A 23 4.35 -14.10 -4.91
C LEU A 23 4.01 -14.32 -6.40
N ARG A 24 2.80 -14.83 -6.68
CA ARG A 24 2.31 -15.13 -8.02
C ARG A 24 1.73 -13.91 -8.75
N ARG A 25 1.46 -12.80 -8.04
CA ARG A 25 0.85 -11.58 -8.61
C ARG A 25 1.92 -10.52 -8.85
N THR A 26 2.00 -9.99 -10.07
CA THR A 26 2.92 -8.89 -10.42
C THR A 26 2.30 -7.55 -10.05
N GLY A 27 2.92 -6.83 -9.11
CA GLY A 27 2.45 -5.51 -8.65
C GLY A 27 1.17 -5.60 -7.81
N GLN A 28 1.30 -5.33 -6.51
CA GLN A 28 0.17 -5.33 -5.58
C GLN A 28 0.22 -4.03 -4.79
N TYR A 29 -0.94 -3.41 -4.62
CA TYR A 29 -1.11 -2.21 -3.83
C TYR A 29 -1.78 -2.60 -2.52
N VAL A 30 -1.24 -2.12 -1.40
CA VAL A 30 -1.73 -2.40 -0.07
C VAL A 30 -1.80 -1.09 0.72
N VAL A 31 -2.75 -1.01 1.63
CA VAL A 31 -2.85 0.07 2.61
C VAL A 31 -2.60 -0.53 3.98
N GLY A 32 -1.72 0.07 4.75
CA GLY A 32 -1.46 -0.38 6.10
C GLY A 32 -0.78 0.69 6.93
N SER A 33 -1.01 0.62 8.23
CA SER A 33 -0.41 1.51 9.20
C SER A 33 1.01 1.04 9.57
N LEU A 34 2.00 1.92 9.50
CA LEU A 34 3.38 1.60 9.85
C LEU A 34 3.56 1.51 11.37
N ILE A 35 3.88 0.32 11.88
CA ILE A 35 4.09 0.09 13.31
C ILE A 35 5.56 0.29 13.69
N CYS A 36 6.47 -0.28 12.91
CA CYS A 36 7.91 -0.19 13.18
C CYS A 36 8.71 -0.03 11.89
N PHE A 37 9.65 0.91 11.93
CA PHE A 37 10.65 1.11 10.88
C PHE A 37 12.01 0.62 11.38
N TRP A 38 12.53 -0.46 10.79
CA TRP A 38 13.90 -0.86 11.05
C TRP A 38 14.84 -0.09 10.14
N ASN A 39 15.79 0.64 10.74
CA ASN A 39 16.74 1.46 10.00
C ASN A 39 17.61 0.59 9.08
N SER A 40 17.67 0.94 7.79
CA SER A 40 18.45 0.25 6.76
C SER A 40 19.93 0.12 7.05
N GLN A 41 20.46 1.02 7.89
CA GLN A 41 21.87 1.08 8.22
C GLN A 41 22.37 -0.21 8.89
N ASN A 42 21.47 -0.99 9.47
CA ASN A 42 21.79 -2.24 10.15
C ASN A 42 21.75 -3.48 9.24
N THR A 43 21.19 -3.35 8.03
CA THR A 43 21.09 -4.44 7.04
C THR A 43 22.15 -4.28 5.97
N LYS A 44 23.38 -3.93 6.38
CA LYS A 44 24.51 -3.88 5.46
C LYS A 44 25.27 -5.19 5.53
N LYS A 45 25.41 -5.88 4.41
CA LYS A 45 26.39 -6.97 4.25
C LYS A 45 27.49 -6.44 3.36
N ASN A 46 28.72 -6.52 3.84
CA ASN A 46 29.91 -6.05 3.13
C ASN A 46 29.88 -4.55 2.76
N GLY A 47 29.14 -3.74 3.51
CA GLY A 47 29.00 -2.30 3.24
C GLY A 47 27.91 -1.94 2.21
N GLU A 48 27.30 -2.93 1.55
CA GLU A 48 26.20 -2.73 0.62
C GLU A 48 24.85 -2.74 1.34
N PHE A 49 23.97 -1.84 0.94
CA PHE A 49 22.58 -1.80 1.41
C PHE A 49 21.86 -3.07 0.94
N MET A 50 21.41 -3.90 1.88
CA MET A 50 20.62 -5.10 1.52
C MET A 50 19.12 -4.85 1.54
N GLY A 51 18.66 -3.81 2.24
CA GLY A 51 17.24 -3.51 2.34
C GLY A 51 16.81 -2.85 3.65
N ILE A 52 15.52 -2.57 3.72
CA ILE A 52 14.80 -2.16 4.92
C ILE A 52 13.80 -3.23 5.30
N THR A 53 13.56 -3.36 6.61
CA THR A 53 12.45 -4.17 7.11
C THR A 53 11.41 -3.21 7.70
N LEU A 54 10.18 -3.33 7.23
CA LEU A 54 9.03 -2.56 7.70
C LEU A 54 8.03 -3.51 8.33
N LEU A 55 7.49 -3.14 9.50
CA LEU A 55 6.34 -3.81 10.08
C LEU A 55 5.09 -2.95 9.87
N LEU A 56 4.14 -3.48 9.10
CA LEU A 56 2.89 -2.82 8.75
C LEU A 56 1.71 -3.58 9.38
N LEU A 57 0.68 -2.86 9.81
CA LEU A 57 -0.61 -3.41 10.22
C LEU A 57 -1.62 -3.27 9.07
N ASP A 58 -2.37 -4.33 8.77
CA ASP A 58 -3.43 -4.25 7.76
C ASP A 58 -4.60 -3.43 8.31
N GLU A 59 -5.02 -2.42 7.56
CA GLU A 59 -6.27 -1.72 7.85
C GLU A 59 -7.37 -2.47 7.11
N LEU A 60 -7.92 -3.50 7.75
CA LEU A 60 -9.07 -4.21 7.21
C LEU A 60 -10.24 -3.24 7.10
N VAL A 61 -10.41 -2.63 5.94
CA VAL A 61 -11.61 -1.87 5.60
C VAL A 61 -12.72 -2.88 5.38
N VAL A 62 -13.39 -3.27 6.46
CA VAL A 62 -14.69 -3.91 6.38
C VAL A 62 -15.64 -2.84 5.86
N VAL A 63 -15.84 -2.82 4.54
CA VAL A 63 -17.02 -2.14 3.98
C VAL A 63 -18.22 -2.96 4.43
N THR A 64 -18.72 -2.69 5.64
CA THR A 64 -20.06 -3.13 6.02
C THR A 64 -21.02 -2.45 5.06
N LEU A 65 -21.58 -3.22 4.13
CA LEU A 65 -22.76 -2.84 3.34
C LEU A 65 -23.90 -2.54 4.33
N GLY A 66 -23.91 -1.33 4.87
CA GLY A 66 -24.81 -0.96 5.96
C GLY A 66 -24.84 0.52 6.30
N ASP A 67 -24.03 1.37 5.66
CA ASP A 67 -24.08 2.82 5.87
C ASP A 67 -24.36 3.55 4.55
N GLN A 68 -25.60 3.38 4.08
CA GLN A 68 -26.32 4.46 3.39
C GLN A 68 -27.33 5.01 4.40
N ARG A 69 -27.02 6.17 4.97
CA ARG A 69 -28.01 7.07 5.56
C ARG A 69 -27.78 8.48 5.04
#